data_AF-A0A5C7M2V9-F1
#
_entry.id   AF-A0A5C7M2V9-F1
#
_cell.length_a   1.000
_cell.length_b   1.000
_cell.length_c   1.000
_cell.angle_alpha   90.00
_cell.angle_beta   90.00
_cell.angle_gamma   90.00
#
_symmetry.space_group_name_H-M   'P 1'
#
loop_
_entity.id
_entity.type
_entity.pdbx_description
1 polymer ?
#
loop_
_entity_poly.entity_id
_entity_poly.type
_entity_poly.pdbx_seq_one_letter_code
_entity_poly.pdbx_strand_id
1 'polypeptide(L)'
;MENHYRIGTDPEMFLFDKKGKFVAACGLFPGTKQEPYKVEGGAIQVDGLALEFNINPADSCEEFTRYIARVLEQIDDMLVPLGLTREFIPYVDIDPSYFASLPDEAKILGCDPDFSGMTGLRKEPPEIGNLPFRTAAGHLHIGWGEHLDPDDPLHFEDCRYVAEHISVHTGNLWYLTAACWQRLKYYGGERAFRPKTYGVEVRSLDNLWVANKQLQVRLYDRVIHEMRLIDKGVPEDVSEKKFKAIQKIA
;
A
#
# COMPACT_ATOMS: atom_id res chain seq x y z
N MET A 1 -28.19 -4.00 2.06
CA MET A 1 -27.45 -4.47 0.88
C MET A 1 -26.22 -5.17 1.40
N GLU A 2 -26.07 -6.43 1.07
CA GLU A 2 -24.95 -7.27 1.46
C GLU A 2 -23.65 -6.68 0.88
N ASN A 3 -22.60 -6.58 1.68
CA ASN A 3 -21.29 -6.13 1.19
C ASN A 3 -20.65 -7.30 0.44
N HIS A 4 -20.47 -7.19 -0.86
CA HIS A 4 -19.83 -8.23 -1.68
C HIS A 4 -18.37 -7.88 -2.02
N TYR A 5 -17.83 -6.81 -1.41
CA TYR A 5 -16.42 -6.44 -1.56
C TYR A 5 -15.59 -6.94 -0.39
N ARG A 6 -14.43 -7.49 -0.72
CA ARG A 6 -13.39 -7.84 0.25
C ARG A 6 -12.25 -6.86 0.16
N ILE A 7 -11.84 -6.31 1.30
CA ILE A 7 -10.78 -5.32 1.36
C ILE A 7 -9.54 -5.94 2.00
N GLY A 8 -8.41 -5.83 1.32
CA GLY A 8 -7.09 -6.22 1.81
C GLY A 8 -6.11 -5.05 1.75
N THR A 9 -4.92 -5.26 2.28
CA THR A 9 -3.80 -4.32 2.19
C THR A 9 -2.49 -5.09 2.33
N ASP A 10 -1.43 -4.58 1.72
CA ASP A 10 -0.07 -5.10 1.85
C ASP A 10 0.98 -4.01 2.18
N PRO A 11 0.92 -3.34 3.36
CA PRO A 11 1.79 -2.21 3.64
C PRO A 11 3.25 -2.57 3.87
N GLU A 12 4.11 -1.66 3.45
CA GLU A 12 5.55 -1.66 3.65
C GLU A 12 5.94 -0.73 4.81
N MET A 13 6.94 -1.13 5.59
CA MET A 13 7.49 -0.36 6.72
C MET A 13 9.00 -0.49 6.76
N PHE A 14 9.65 0.47 7.43
CA PHE A 14 11.08 0.47 7.66
C PHE A 14 11.42 0.18 9.12
N LEU A 15 12.61 -0.38 9.34
CA LEU A 15 13.06 -0.78 10.66
C LEU A 15 14.18 0.13 11.14
N PHE A 16 14.23 0.37 12.44
CA PHE A 16 15.19 1.26 13.08
C PHE A 16 15.77 0.64 14.34
N ASP A 17 17.05 0.89 14.60
CA ASP A 17 17.68 0.56 15.87
C ASP A 17 17.31 1.58 16.97
N LYS A 18 17.73 1.31 18.21
CA LYS A 18 17.49 2.21 19.36
C LYS A 18 18.13 3.59 19.23
N LYS A 19 19.01 3.81 18.25
CA LYS A 19 19.66 5.09 17.95
C LYS A 19 18.97 5.80 16.78
N GLY A 20 17.87 5.26 16.26
CA GLY A 20 17.16 5.81 15.10
C GLY A 20 17.87 5.58 13.78
N LYS A 21 18.79 4.61 13.70
CA LYS A 21 19.44 4.25 12.42
C LYS A 21 18.61 3.21 11.69
N PHE A 22 18.43 3.43 10.39
CA PHE A 22 17.78 2.49 9.49
C PHE A 22 18.47 1.11 9.53
N VAL A 23 17.67 0.06 9.55
CA VAL A 23 18.09 -1.35 9.47
C VAL A 23 17.29 -2.02 8.36
N ALA A 24 17.97 -2.65 7.40
CA ALA A 24 17.31 -3.38 6.32
C ALA A 24 16.64 -4.64 6.85
N ALA A 25 15.42 -4.94 6.39
CA ALA A 25 14.68 -6.14 6.78
C ALA A 25 15.27 -7.44 6.19
N CYS A 26 16.07 -7.33 5.12
CA CYS A 26 16.65 -8.48 4.43
C CYS A 26 17.50 -9.35 5.36
N GLY A 27 17.20 -10.66 5.39
CA GLY A 27 17.88 -11.63 6.23
C GLY A 27 17.46 -11.64 7.71
N LEU A 28 16.51 -10.79 8.13
CA LEU A 28 16.01 -10.74 9.51
C LEU A 28 14.67 -11.47 9.70
N PHE A 29 13.88 -11.63 8.65
CA PHE A 29 12.53 -12.19 8.71
C PHE A 29 12.41 -13.46 7.85
N PRO A 30 11.56 -14.42 8.25
CA PRO A 30 11.45 -15.73 7.60
C PRO A 30 10.68 -15.75 6.26
N GLY A 31 10.06 -14.64 5.83
CA GLY A 31 9.20 -14.58 4.64
C GLY A 31 9.85 -13.89 3.44
N THR A 32 9.60 -14.41 2.25
CA THR A 32 10.02 -13.82 0.96
C THR A 32 8.79 -13.43 0.13
N LYS A 33 8.97 -12.62 -0.93
CA LYS A 33 7.87 -12.29 -1.85
C LYS A 33 7.21 -13.51 -2.49
N GLN A 34 8.01 -14.53 -2.79
CA GLN A 34 7.54 -15.76 -3.44
C GLN A 34 6.93 -16.73 -2.42
N GLU A 35 7.43 -16.71 -1.19
CA GLU A 35 6.97 -17.55 -0.10
C GLU A 35 6.77 -16.70 1.17
N PRO A 36 5.63 -16.01 1.29
CA PRO A 36 5.34 -15.15 2.44
C PRO A 36 5.19 -15.99 3.70
N TYR A 37 5.72 -15.50 4.82
CA TYR A 37 5.61 -16.18 6.10
C TYR A 37 4.22 -15.93 6.71
N LYS A 38 3.39 -16.97 6.77
CA LYS A 38 2.03 -16.88 7.30
C LYS A 38 2.02 -16.56 8.79
N VAL A 39 1.14 -15.66 9.18
CA VAL A 39 0.86 -15.27 10.56
C VAL A 39 -0.64 -15.21 10.80
N GLU A 40 -1.07 -15.04 12.05
CA GLU A 40 -2.49 -14.87 12.33
C GLU A 40 -3.01 -13.58 11.68
N GLY A 41 -4.00 -13.70 10.80
CA GLY A 41 -4.61 -12.56 10.11
C GLY A 41 -3.90 -12.10 8.83
N GLY A 42 -2.85 -12.78 8.37
CA GLY A 42 -2.15 -12.40 7.14
C GLY A 42 -0.81 -13.10 6.92
N ALA A 43 0.13 -12.41 6.30
CA ALA A 43 1.50 -12.88 6.09
C ALA A 43 2.51 -11.73 6.15
N ILE A 44 3.78 -12.07 6.41
CA ILE A 44 4.91 -11.14 6.46
C ILE A 44 5.91 -11.54 5.39
N GLN A 45 6.50 -10.57 4.70
CA GLN A 45 7.52 -10.80 3.70
C GLN A 45 8.54 -9.67 3.64
N VAL A 46 9.74 -9.96 3.18
CA VAL A 46 10.74 -8.93 2.88
C VAL A 46 10.54 -8.43 1.44
N ASP A 47 10.37 -7.12 1.28
CA ASP A 47 10.43 -6.42 -0.01
C ASP A 47 11.68 -5.54 -0.09
N GLY A 48 12.72 -6.08 -0.73
CA GLY A 48 14.00 -5.39 -0.86
C GLY A 48 14.59 -5.08 0.51
N LEU A 49 14.55 -3.80 0.91
CA LEU A 49 15.03 -3.35 2.21
C LEU A 49 13.91 -3.12 3.24
N ALA A 50 12.65 -3.09 2.81
CA ALA A 50 11.48 -2.90 3.66
C ALA A 50 10.95 -4.23 4.20
N LEU A 51 10.26 -4.16 5.33
CA LEU A 51 9.40 -5.23 5.80
C LEU A 51 7.99 -4.95 5.28
N GLU A 52 7.40 -5.90 4.58
CA GLU A 52 6.03 -5.84 4.10
C GLU A 52 5.18 -6.86 4.84
N PHE A 53 3.90 -6.56 5.00
CA PHE A 53 2.93 -7.56 5.43
C PHE A 53 1.66 -7.39 4.64
N ASN A 54 0.93 -8.48 4.46
CA ASN A 54 -0.44 -8.44 3.98
C ASN A 54 -1.42 -8.91 5.07
N ILE A 55 -2.70 -8.62 4.87
CA ILE A 55 -3.79 -9.15 5.67
C ILE A 55 -4.64 -10.14 4.88
N ASN A 56 -5.32 -11.02 5.61
CA ASN A 56 -6.44 -11.76 5.06
C ASN A 56 -7.50 -10.77 4.53
N PRO A 57 -8.17 -11.09 3.39
CA PRO A 57 -9.26 -10.27 2.89
C PRO A 57 -10.35 -10.10 3.95
N ALA A 58 -10.75 -8.86 4.21
CA ALA A 58 -11.74 -8.52 5.23
C ALA A 58 -13.11 -8.25 4.61
N ASP A 59 -14.16 -8.83 5.20
CA ASP A 59 -15.56 -8.59 4.79
C ASP A 59 -16.20 -7.39 5.53
N SER A 60 -15.55 -6.94 6.62
CA SER A 60 -15.99 -5.80 7.44
C SER A 60 -14.84 -4.88 7.88
N CYS A 61 -15.19 -3.67 8.32
CA CYS A 61 -14.24 -2.69 8.85
C CYS A 61 -13.58 -3.19 10.14
N GLU A 62 -14.34 -3.88 10.99
CA GLU A 62 -13.85 -4.51 12.20
C GLU A 62 -12.81 -5.59 11.88
N GLU A 63 -13.06 -6.43 10.88
CA GLU A 63 -12.09 -7.43 10.44
C GLU A 63 -10.84 -6.79 9.86
N PHE A 64 -10.98 -5.78 8.99
CA PHE A 64 -9.87 -5.08 8.36
C PHE A 64 -8.92 -4.50 9.40
N THR A 65 -9.46 -3.74 10.36
CA THR A 65 -8.64 -3.14 11.43
C THR A 65 -8.07 -4.17 12.40
N ARG A 66 -8.81 -5.26 12.67
CA ARG A 66 -8.36 -6.36 13.54
C ARG A 66 -7.22 -7.14 12.91
N TYR A 67 -7.29 -7.48 11.63
CA TYR A 67 -6.22 -8.20 10.93
C TYR A 67 -4.94 -7.37 10.87
N ILE A 68 -5.04 -6.07 10.55
CA ILE A 68 -3.88 -5.16 10.60
C ILE A 68 -3.26 -5.18 12.00
N ALA A 69 -4.07 -4.95 13.04
CA ALA A 69 -3.57 -4.94 14.42
C ALA A 69 -2.89 -6.27 14.80
N ARG A 70 -3.45 -7.41 14.38
CA ARG A 70 -2.93 -8.72 14.73
C ARG A 70 -1.61 -9.05 14.04
N VAL A 71 -1.46 -8.68 12.78
CA VAL A 71 -0.19 -8.85 12.06
C VAL A 71 0.88 -7.93 12.65
N LEU A 72 0.54 -6.68 12.97
CA LEU A 72 1.47 -5.74 13.60
C LEU A 72 1.95 -6.18 14.98
N GLU A 73 1.08 -6.77 15.81
CA GLU A 73 1.44 -7.35 17.10
C GLU A 73 2.49 -8.46 16.96
N GLN A 74 2.29 -9.37 16.00
CA GLN A 74 3.24 -10.45 15.73
C GLN A 74 4.56 -9.93 15.14
N ILE A 75 4.53 -8.88 14.32
CA ILE A 75 5.74 -8.19 13.85
C ILE A 75 6.50 -7.58 15.03
N ASP A 76 5.79 -6.89 15.93
CA ASP A 76 6.39 -6.27 17.11
C ASP A 76 7.05 -7.32 18.01
N ASP A 77 6.42 -8.48 18.21
CA ASP A 77 7.00 -9.63 18.93
C ASP A 77 8.30 -10.14 18.27
N MET A 78 8.39 -10.14 16.94
CA MET A 78 9.62 -10.50 16.21
C MET A 78 10.71 -9.42 16.30
N LEU A 79 10.33 -8.15 16.44
CA LEU A 79 11.27 -7.02 16.53
C LEU A 79 11.89 -6.86 17.92
N VAL A 80 11.13 -7.15 18.98
CA VAL A 80 11.57 -7.06 20.38
C VAL A 80 12.92 -7.76 20.65
N PRO A 81 13.11 -9.05 20.31
CA PRO A 81 14.39 -9.74 20.56
C PRO A 81 15.55 -9.18 19.74
N LEU A 82 15.28 -8.52 18.61
CA LEU A 82 16.27 -7.85 17.78
C LEU A 82 16.61 -6.44 18.28
N GLY A 83 15.82 -5.90 19.22
CA GLY A 83 15.98 -4.53 19.71
C GLY A 83 15.69 -3.47 18.64
N LEU A 84 14.80 -3.79 17.69
CA LEU A 84 14.40 -2.93 16.58
C LEU A 84 13.00 -2.37 16.81
N THR A 85 12.67 -1.30 16.09
CA THR A 85 11.32 -0.73 15.99
C THR A 85 10.93 -0.56 14.53
N ARG A 86 9.63 -0.60 14.23
CA ARG A 86 9.10 -0.31 12.90
C ARG A 86 8.56 1.13 12.82
N GLU A 87 8.70 1.74 11.65
CA GLU A 87 8.05 3.01 11.33
C GLU A 87 7.39 2.96 9.96
N PHE A 88 6.17 3.50 9.89
CA PHE A 88 5.49 3.77 8.64
C PHE A 88 5.86 5.17 8.18
N ILE A 89 6.89 5.24 7.34
CA ILE A 89 7.30 6.46 6.65
C ILE A 89 7.36 6.18 5.15
N PRO A 90 6.86 7.08 4.27
CA PRO A 90 6.79 6.80 2.83
C PRO A 90 8.14 6.83 2.11
N TYR A 91 9.16 7.41 2.75
CA TYR A 91 10.49 7.63 2.19
C TYR A 91 11.52 7.63 3.34
N VAL A 92 12.64 6.96 3.13
CA VAL A 92 13.78 6.93 4.07
C VAL A 92 15.09 7.12 3.34
N ASP A 93 15.93 8.04 3.82
CA ASP A 93 17.33 8.11 3.41
C ASP A 93 18.14 7.08 4.20
N ILE A 94 19.06 6.42 3.51
CA ILE A 94 19.92 5.38 4.05
C ILE A 94 21.34 5.91 4.04
N ASP A 95 22.11 5.63 5.10
CA ASP A 95 23.53 5.94 5.12
C ASP A 95 24.22 5.28 3.90
N PRO A 96 24.92 6.03 3.03
CA PRO A 96 25.46 5.48 1.79
C PRO A 96 26.48 4.35 2.02
N SER A 97 27.22 4.37 3.12
CA SER A 97 28.21 3.32 3.43
C SER A 97 27.51 2.04 3.88
N TYR A 98 26.45 2.16 4.68
CA TYR A 98 25.60 1.02 5.04
C TYR A 98 24.88 0.48 3.81
N PHE A 99 24.30 1.36 2.99
CA PHE A 99 23.62 0.96 1.76
C PHE A 99 24.53 0.17 0.82
N ALA A 100 25.76 0.65 0.61
CA ALA A 100 26.75 -0.06 -0.18
C ALA A 100 27.09 -1.46 0.36
N SER A 101 27.02 -1.68 1.69
CA SER A 101 27.27 -2.98 2.30
C SER A 101 26.11 -3.99 2.18
N LEU A 102 24.92 -3.54 1.79
CA LEU A 102 23.76 -4.43 1.65
C LEU A 102 23.90 -5.34 0.41
N PRO A 103 23.31 -6.55 0.44
CA PRO A 103 23.26 -7.43 -0.73
C PRO A 103 22.62 -6.75 -1.93
N ASP A 104 23.12 -7.01 -3.13
CA ASP A 104 22.61 -6.38 -4.36
C ASP A 104 21.18 -6.85 -4.66
N GLU A 105 20.83 -8.09 -4.34
CA GLU A 105 19.48 -8.63 -4.50
C GLU A 105 18.46 -7.88 -3.66
N ALA A 106 18.84 -7.43 -2.47
CA ALA A 106 17.98 -6.64 -1.58
C ALA A 106 17.81 -5.19 -2.07
N LYS A 107 18.70 -4.72 -2.95
CA LYS A 107 18.60 -3.40 -3.58
C LYS A 107 17.69 -3.41 -4.81
N ILE A 108 17.42 -4.58 -5.40
CA ILE A 108 16.50 -4.73 -6.53
C ILE A 108 15.10 -4.33 -6.07
N LEU A 109 14.45 -3.51 -6.88
CA LEU A 109 13.11 -3.00 -6.62
C LEU A 109 12.09 -3.84 -7.40
N GLY A 110 10.84 -3.83 -6.94
CA GLY A 110 9.72 -4.69 -7.41
C GLY A 110 9.77 -5.13 -8.88
N CYS A 111 9.52 -6.41 -9.12
CA CYS A 111 9.65 -7.06 -10.42
C CYS A 111 8.40 -6.96 -11.31
N ASP A 112 7.22 -6.77 -10.70
CA ASP A 112 5.96 -6.74 -11.43
C ASP A 112 5.62 -5.31 -11.88
N PRO A 113 5.18 -5.13 -13.14
CA PRO A 113 4.88 -3.82 -13.66
C PRO A 113 3.65 -3.20 -12.99
N ASP A 114 3.70 -1.88 -12.85
CA ASP A 114 2.56 -1.06 -12.46
C ASP A 114 1.95 -0.43 -13.72
N PHE A 115 0.65 -0.12 -13.67
CA PHE A 115 -0.05 0.60 -14.73
C PHE A 115 -0.51 1.96 -14.22
N SER A 116 -0.53 2.95 -15.10
CA SER A 116 -1.05 4.29 -14.80
C SER A 116 -2.58 4.27 -14.84
N GLY A 117 -3.24 4.63 -13.73
CA GLY A 117 -4.70 4.75 -13.71
C GLY A 117 -5.21 5.83 -14.67
N MET A 118 -4.41 6.87 -14.91
CA MET A 118 -4.76 7.99 -15.79
C MET A 118 -4.69 7.66 -17.28
N THR A 119 -3.72 6.84 -17.71
CA THR A 119 -3.48 6.57 -19.14
C THR A 119 -3.67 5.10 -19.54
N GLY A 120 -3.75 4.18 -18.58
CA GLY A 120 -3.75 2.73 -18.81
C GLY A 120 -2.39 2.17 -19.24
N LEU A 121 -1.37 3.02 -19.41
CA LEU A 121 -0.06 2.59 -19.88
C LEU A 121 0.75 1.92 -18.77
N ARG A 122 1.52 0.91 -19.16
CA ARG A 122 2.54 0.30 -18.30
C ARG A 122 3.57 1.35 -17.89
N LYS A 123 3.89 1.38 -16.60
CA LYS A 123 4.93 2.22 -16.01
C LYS A 123 6.24 1.45 -15.99
N GLU A 124 7.32 2.14 -16.36
CA GLU A 124 8.66 1.60 -16.18
C GLU A 124 9.07 1.71 -14.71
N PRO A 125 9.73 0.66 -14.15
CA PRO A 125 10.30 0.75 -12.82
C PRO A 125 11.31 1.90 -12.73
N PRO A 126 11.32 2.67 -11.62
CA PRO A 126 12.29 3.75 -11.45
C PRO A 126 13.72 3.20 -11.29
N GLU A 127 14.69 3.84 -11.94
CA GLU A 127 16.11 3.48 -11.86
C GLU A 127 16.78 3.98 -10.57
N ILE A 128 16.23 3.61 -9.41
CA ILE A 128 16.74 4.06 -8.09
C ILE A 128 17.47 2.95 -7.32
N GLY A 129 17.71 1.79 -7.95
CA GLY A 129 18.34 0.63 -7.31
C GLY A 129 19.68 0.94 -6.65
N ASN A 130 20.46 1.86 -7.23
CA ASN A 130 21.78 2.29 -6.71
C ASN A 130 21.74 3.54 -5.83
N LEU A 131 20.57 4.12 -5.60
CA LEU A 131 20.43 5.31 -4.76
C LEU A 131 20.20 4.91 -3.30
N PRO A 132 20.85 5.58 -2.33
CA PRO A 132 20.81 5.20 -0.92
C PRO A 132 19.56 5.74 -0.23
N PHE A 133 18.39 5.45 -0.80
CA PHE A 133 17.09 5.74 -0.19
C PHE A 133 16.08 4.68 -0.63
N ARG A 134 15.01 4.49 0.13
CA ARG A 134 13.89 3.63 -0.27
C ARG A 134 12.56 4.32 0.01
N THR A 135 11.55 3.90 -0.73
CA THR A 135 10.16 4.32 -0.54
C THR A 135 9.34 3.18 0.03
N ALA A 136 8.29 3.49 0.78
CA ALA A 136 7.35 2.51 1.29
C ALA A 136 5.90 2.93 1.04
N ALA A 137 5.03 1.97 0.75
CA ALA A 137 3.64 2.17 0.37
C ALA A 137 2.68 1.44 1.31
N GLY A 138 1.40 1.83 1.27
CA GLY A 138 0.32 1.12 1.96
C GLY A 138 -0.73 0.73 0.94
N HIS A 139 -0.41 -0.22 0.03
CA HIS A 139 -1.33 -0.53 -1.06
C HIS A 139 -2.63 -1.12 -0.54
N LEU A 140 -3.69 -0.89 -1.30
CA LEU A 140 -5.04 -1.31 -0.96
C LEU A 140 -5.53 -2.32 -1.99
N HIS A 141 -6.10 -3.42 -1.52
CA HIS A 141 -6.64 -4.47 -2.36
C HIS A 141 -8.16 -4.41 -2.28
N ILE A 142 -8.82 -4.33 -3.43
CA ILE A 142 -10.28 -4.30 -3.51
C ILE A 142 -10.70 -5.47 -4.37
N GLY A 143 -11.36 -6.44 -3.75
CA GLY A 143 -11.88 -7.63 -4.42
C GLY A 143 -13.38 -7.54 -4.67
N TRP A 144 -13.81 -7.86 -5.89
CA TRP A 144 -15.21 -7.98 -6.30
C TRP A 144 -15.52 -9.29 -7.06
N GLY A 145 -14.52 -10.15 -7.22
CA GLY A 145 -14.68 -11.45 -7.87
C GLY A 145 -13.57 -12.42 -7.48
N GLU A 146 -13.58 -13.58 -8.11
CA GLU A 146 -12.56 -14.62 -7.97
C GLU A 146 -12.21 -15.15 -9.36
N HIS A 147 -10.96 -15.54 -9.58
CA HIS A 147 -10.46 -16.10 -10.84
C HIS A 147 -10.63 -15.21 -12.08
N LEU A 148 -10.64 -13.89 -11.89
CA LEU A 148 -10.58 -12.92 -12.98
C LEU A 148 -9.22 -13.02 -13.68
N ASP A 149 -9.21 -12.87 -15.00
CA ASP A 149 -7.97 -12.86 -15.77
C ASP A 149 -7.36 -11.44 -15.75
N PRO A 150 -6.17 -11.22 -15.16
CA PRO A 150 -5.51 -9.91 -15.14
C PRO A 150 -5.23 -9.32 -16.52
N ASP A 151 -5.14 -10.17 -17.55
CA ASP A 151 -4.86 -9.77 -18.93
C ASP A 151 -6.16 -9.55 -19.76
N ASP A 152 -7.34 -9.83 -19.19
CA ASP A 152 -8.61 -9.53 -19.85
C ASP A 152 -8.82 -8.00 -19.99
N PRO A 153 -9.08 -7.49 -21.20
CA PRO A 153 -9.21 -6.04 -21.41
C PRO A 153 -10.35 -5.37 -20.65
N LEU A 154 -11.45 -6.08 -20.37
CA LEU A 154 -12.57 -5.50 -19.62
C LEU A 154 -12.21 -5.41 -18.14
N HIS A 155 -11.68 -6.50 -17.57
CA HIS A 155 -11.19 -6.51 -16.19
C HIS A 155 -10.08 -5.48 -15.97
N PHE A 156 -9.17 -5.32 -16.92
CA PHE A 156 -8.13 -4.30 -16.89
C PHE A 156 -8.72 -2.88 -16.80
N GLU A 157 -9.70 -2.56 -17.66
CA GLU A 157 -10.35 -1.25 -17.64
C GLU A 157 -11.19 -1.02 -16.38
N ASP A 158 -11.87 -2.04 -15.86
CA ASP A 158 -12.56 -1.97 -14.57
C ASP A 158 -11.57 -1.67 -13.43
N CYS A 159 -10.43 -2.36 -13.40
CA CYS A 159 -9.35 -2.11 -12.44
C CYS A 159 -8.81 -0.69 -12.57
N ARG A 160 -8.57 -0.22 -13.79
CA ARG A 160 -8.08 1.13 -14.08
C ARG A 160 -9.05 2.18 -13.56
N TYR A 161 -10.33 2.04 -13.89
CA TYR A 161 -11.39 2.95 -13.48
C TYR A 161 -11.54 3.00 -11.95
N VAL A 162 -11.59 1.83 -11.29
CA VAL A 162 -11.66 1.76 -9.82
C VAL A 162 -10.43 2.41 -9.18
N ALA A 163 -9.23 2.08 -9.64
CA ALA A 163 -8.01 2.66 -9.06
C ALA A 163 -7.92 4.17 -9.25
N GLU A 164 -8.32 4.67 -10.42
CA GLU A 164 -8.43 6.09 -10.70
C GLU A 164 -9.42 6.77 -9.74
N HIS A 165 -10.65 6.25 -9.68
CA HIS A 165 -11.73 6.77 -8.85
C HIS A 165 -11.36 6.77 -7.37
N ILE A 166 -10.89 5.64 -6.84
CA ILE A 166 -10.48 5.51 -5.44
C ILE A 166 -9.30 6.43 -5.12
N SER A 167 -8.31 6.55 -6.01
CA SER A 167 -7.16 7.43 -5.79
C SER A 167 -7.58 8.91 -5.68
N VAL A 168 -8.53 9.37 -6.49
CA VAL A 168 -9.08 10.74 -6.43
C VAL A 168 -9.82 10.96 -5.12
N HIS A 169 -10.69 10.02 -4.78
CA HIS A 169 -11.63 10.19 -3.68
C HIS A 169 -10.99 9.95 -2.31
N THR A 170 -9.89 9.19 -2.26
CA THR A 170 -9.11 8.96 -1.05
C THR A 170 -7.89 9.88 -0.96
N GLY A 171 -7.36 10.42 -2.06
CA GLY A 171 -6.10 11.19 -2.10
C GLY A 171 -5.97 12.36 -1.11
N ASN A 172 -7.05 13.05 -0.79
CA ASN A 172 -7.04 14.15 0.21
C ASN A 172 -6.75 13.69 1.65
N LEU A 173 -6.81 12.40 1.93
CA LEU A 173 -6.58 11.85 3.26
C LEU A 173 -5.10 11.52 3.51
N TRP A 174 -4.24 11.48 2.48
CA TRP A 174 -2.95 10.77 2.56
C TRP A 174 -1.71 11.60 2.14
N TYR A 175 -1.83 12.57 1.22
CA TYR A 175 -0.70 13.41 0.76
C TYR A 175 -0.30 14.53 1.74
N LEU A 176 0.01 14.16 2.98
CA LEU A 176 0.15 15.10 4.10
C LEU A 176 1.57 15.63 4.29
N THR A 177 2.58 14.99 3.68
CA THR A 177 4.00 15.30 3.95
C THR A 177 4.85 15.40 2.69
N ALA A 178 5.99 16.08 2.79
CA ALA A 178 6.99 16.12 1.73
C ALA A 178 7.49 14.71 1.35
N ALA A 179 7.55 13.78 2.29
CA ALA A 179 7.93 12.39 2.05
C ALA A 179 6.92 11.67 1.14
N CYS A 180 5.62 11.92 1.30
CA CYS A 180 4.59 11.39 0.40
C CYS A 180 4.84 11.86 -1.05
N TRP A 181 5.14 13.16 -1.23
CA TRP A 181 5.44 13.73 -2.55
C TRP A 181 6.73 13.18 -3.15
N GLN A 182 7.76 12.91 -2.34
CA GLN A 182 8.99 12.26 -2.81
C GLN A 182 8.72 10.84 -3.28
N ARG A 183 7.97 10.05 -2.50
CA ARG A 183 7.56 8.70 -2.89
C ARG A 183 6.89 8.70 -4.27
N LEU A 184 5.92 9.59 -4.49
CA LEU A 184 5.15 9.66 -5.74
C LEU A 184 5.98 9.91 -7.00
N LYS A 185 7.18 10.48 -6.88
CA LYS A 185 8.11 10.63 -8.02
C LYS A 185 8.63 9.29 -8.53
N TYR A 186 8.65 8.28 -7.67
CA TYR A 186 9.23 6.97 -7.94
C TYR A 186 8.16 5.88 -8.00
N TYR A 187 7.23 5.85 -7.03
CA TYR A 187 6.20 4.81 -6.90
C TYR A 187 4.84 5.38 -6.51
N GLY A 188 3.76 4.77 -7.03
CA GLY A 188 2.37 5.14 -6.72
C GLY A 188 1.81 6.35 -7.49
N GLY A 189 2.66 7.12 -8.17
CA GLY A 189 2.26 8.27 -8.99
C GLY A 189 1.28 7.91 -10.12
N GLU A 190 0.52 8.89 -10.59
CA GLU A 190 -0.49 8.73 -11.67
C GLU A 190 -1.58 7.69 -11.36
N ARG A 191 -1.97 7.57 -10.08
CA ARG A 191 -3.03 6.66 -9.63
C ARG A 191 -2.66 5.21 -9.98
N ALA A 192 -1.40 4.84 -9.70
CA ALA A 192 -0.86 3.56 -10.11
C ALA A 192 -1.67 2.38 -9.55
N PHE A 193 -1.80 1.33 -10.35
CA PHE A 193 -2.56 0.14 -9.99
C PHE A 193 -1.99 -1.11 -10.66
N ARG A 194 -2.45 -2.27 -10.17
CA ARG A 194 -2.20 -3.58 -10.77
C ARG A 194 -3.49 -4.41 -10.79
N PRO A 195 -3.91 -4.94 -11.96
CA PRO A 195 -4.99 -5.92 -12.02
C PRO A 195 -4.62 -7.20 -11.28
N LYS A 196 -5.57 -7.77 -10.56
CA LYS A 196 -5.42 -9.00 -9.77
C LYS A 196 -6.54 -9.96 -10.09
N THR A 197 -6.36 -11.23 -9.74
CA THR A 197 -7.36 -12.28 -10.01
C THR A 197 -8.65 -12.15 -9.20
N TYR A 198 -8.71 -11.21 -8.26
CA TYR A 198 -9.89 -10.93 -7.44
C TYR A 198 -10.48 -9.52 -7.66
N GLY A 199 -9.79 -8.66 -8.41
CA GLY A 199 -10.10 -7.24 -8.50
C GLY A 199 -8.83 -6.43 -8.75
N VAL A 200 -8.59 -5.39 -7.95
CA VAL A 200 -7.46 -4.47 -8.15
C VAL A 200 -6.62 -4.28 -6.89
N GLU A 201 -5.33 -4.06 -7.13
CA GLU A 201 -4.36 -3.53 -6.18
C GLU A 201 -4.13 -2.04 -6.49
N VAL A 202 -4.61 -1.14 -5.64
CA VAL A 202 -4.44 0.30 -5.74
C VAL A 202 -3.14 0.69 -5.04
N ARG A 203 -2.16 1.16 -5.83
CA ARG A 203 -0.77 1.34 -5.39
C ARG A 203 -0.41 2.79 -5.05
N SER A 204 -1.34 3.72 -5.23
CA SER A 204 -1.10 5.15 -5.03
C SER A 204 -0.98 5.56 -3.55
N LEU A 205 -1.60 4.81 -2.64
CA LEU A 205 -1.63 5.11 -1.20
C LEU A 205 -0.25 4.97 -0.54
N ASP A 206 0.10 5.93 0.32
CA ASP A 206 1.24 5.80 1.23
C ASP A 206 0.89 4.92 2.44
N ASN A 207 1.86 4.73 3.34
CA ASN A 207 1.74 3.86 4.51
C ASN A 207 1.37 4.58 5.83
N LEU A 208 1.20 5.91 5.83
CA LEU A 208 1.02 6.68 7.08
C LEU A 208 -0.27 6.32 7.83
N TRP A 209 -1.31 5.91 7.10
CA TRP A 209 -2.60 5.55 7.66
C TRP A 209 -2.57 4.24 8.47
N VAL A 210 -1.59 3.37 8.19
CA VAL A 210 -1.55 1.99 8.69
C VAL A 210 -1.39 1.95 10.20
N ALA A 211 -0.66 2.89 10.81
CA ALA A 211 -0.51 2.95 12.27
C ALA A 211 -1.77 3.44 13.00
N ASN A 212 -2.70 4.09 12.31
CA ASN A 212 -3.79 4.82 12.94
C ASN A 212 -5.14 4.17 12.65
N LYS A 213 -5.70 3.50 13.65
CA LYS A 213 -7.01 2.83 13.54
C LYS A 213 -8.13 3.73 13.03
N GLN A 214 -8.17 5.01 13.39
CA GLN A 214 -9.20 5.93 12.88
C GLN A 214 -9.03 6.20 11.39
N LEU A 215 -7.78 6.29 10.91
CA LEU A 215 -7.49 6.44 9.50
C LEU A 215 -7.81 5.15 8.72
N GLN A 216 -7.50 3.97 9.28
CA GLN A 216 -7.90 2.68 8.70
C GLN A 216 -9.42 2.60 8.52
N VAL A 217 -10.21 2.96 9.55
CA VAL A 217 -11.67 2.98 9.49
C VAL A 217 -12.17 3.95 8.40
N ARG A 218 -11.63 5.18 8.38
CA ARG A 218 -12.00 6.18 7.37
C ARG A 218 -11.67 5.72 5.96
N LEU A 219 -10.53 5.06 5.75
CA LEU A 219 -10.14 4.48 4.47
C LEU A 219 -11.13 3.41 4.05
N TYR A 220 -11.40 2.43 4.92
CA TYR A 220 -12.32 1.33 4.66
C TYR A 220 -13.72 1.86 4.30
N ASP A 221 -14.29 2.72 5.15
CA ASP A 221 -15.62 3.28 4.95
C ASP A 221 -15.69 4.08 3.65
N ARG A 222 -14.63 4.82 3.33
CA ARG A 222 -14.57 5.59 2.09
C ARG A 222 -14.54 4.68 0.88
N VAL A 223 -13.71 3.64 0.88
CA VAL A 223 -13.61 2.68 -0.22
C VAL A 223 -14.94 1.99 -0.46
N ILE A 224 -15.56 1.46 0.59
CA ILE A 224 -16.89 0.82 0.47
C ILE A 224 -17.95 1.80 -0.02
N HIS A 225 -17.92 3.06 0.44
CA HIS A 225 -18.85 4.08 -0.05
C HIS A 225 -18.69 4.33 -1.55
N GLU A 226 -17.46 4.52 -2.02
CA GLU A 226 -17.17 4.82 -3.43
C GLU A 226 -17.50 3.63 -4.33
N MET A 227 -17.14 2.40 -3.92
CA MET A 227 -17.51 1.18 -4.69
C MET A 227 -19.03 1.06 -4.85
N ARG A 228 -19.80 1.35 -3.81
CA ARG A 228 -21.27 1.37 -3.90
C ARG A 228 -21.82 2.48 -4.80
N LEU A 229 -21.07 3.56 -5.04
CA LEU A 229 -21.47 4.58 -6.01
C LEU A 229 -21.20 4.12 -7.44
N ILE A 230 -20.06 3.44 -7.66
CA ILE A 230 -19.70 2.82 -8.94
C ILE A 230 -20.80 1.82 -9.36
N ASP A 231 -21.20 0.90 -8.47
CA ASP A 231 -22.27 -0.08 -8.74
C ASP A 231 -23.60 0.54 -9.17
N LYS A 232 -23.93 1.71 -8.60
CA LYS A 232 -25.20 2.39 -8.88
C LYS A 232 -25.17 3.18 -10.19
N GLY A 233 -24.01 3.27 -10.85
CA GLY A 233 -23.81 4.09 -12.04
C GLY A 233 -24.12 5.57 -11.81
N VAL A 234 -23.94 6.08 -10.58
CA VAL A 234 -24.20 7.49 -10.26
C VAL A 234 -23.09 8.33 -10.91
N PRO A 235 -23.42 9.22 -11.87
CA PRO A 235 -22.41 10.04 -12.53
C PRO A 235 -21.70 10.97 -11.55
N GLU A 236 -20.42 11.25 -11.80
CA GLU A 236 -19.59 12.22 -11.07
C GLU A 236 -20.17 13.65 -11.17
N ASP A 237 -21.06 14.05 -10.27
CA ASP A 237 -21.50 15.46 -10.18
C ASP A 237 -21.61 16.00 -8.74
N VAL A 238 -20.64 15.64 -7.87
CA VAL A 238 -20.65 16.11 -6.47
C VAL A 238 -19.26 16.51 -5.92
N SER A 239 -18.16 16.34 -6.66
CA SER A 239 -16.82 16.56 -6.11
C SER A 239 -16.41 18.05 -5.99
N GLU A 240 -16.84 18.92 -6.91
CA GLU A 240 -16.42 20.34 -6.90
C GLU A 240 -17.01 21.17 -5.74
N LYS A 241 -18.23 20.86 -5.28
CA LYS A 241 -18.88 21.64 -4.21
C LYS A 241 -18.42 21.26 -2.80
N LYS A 242 -17.96 20.03 -2.56
CA LYS A 242 -17.44 19.60 -1.24
C LYS A 242 -15.97 19.93 -1.02
N PHE A 243 -15.17 20.05 -2.09
CA PHE A 243 -13.74 20.36 -1.98
C PHE A 243 -13.45 21.71 -1.30
N LYS A 244 -14.29 22.72 -1.54
CA LYS A 244 -14.15 24.06 -0.93
C LYS A 244 -14.52 24.12 0.56
N ALA A 245 -15.22 23.12 1.09
CA ALA A 245 -15.64 23.12 2.49
C ALA A 245 -14.57 22.58 3.44
N ILE A 246 -13.68 21.70 2.96
CA ILE A 246 -12.70 20.99 3.80
C ILE A 246 -11.41 21.81 4.01
N GLN A 247 -11.04 22.71 3.08
CA GLN A 247 -9.91 23.63 3.27
C GLN A 247 -10.13 24.73 4.32
N LYS A 248 -11.34 24.85 4.91
CA LYS A 248 -11.63 25.85 5.96
C LYS A 248 -11.40 25.35 7.38
N ILE A 249 -10.97 24.08 7.57
CA ILE A 249 -10.79 23.46 8.90
C ILE A 249 -9.36 22.94 9.10
N ALA A 250 -8.41 23.32 8.23
CA ALA A 250 -6.97 23.10 8.45
C ALA A 250 -6.29 24.42 8.83
#